data_AF-A0A916VSC4-F1
#
_entry.id   AF-A0A916VSC4-F1
#
_cell.length_a   1.000
_cell.length_b   1.000
_cell.length_c   1.000
_cell.angle_alpha   90.00
_cell.angle_beta   90.00
_cell.angle_gamma   90.00
#
_symmetry.space_group_name_H-M   'P 1'
#
loop_
_entity.id
_entity.type
_entity.pdbx_description
1 polymer ?
#
loop_
_entity_poly.entity_id
_entity_poly.type
_entity_poly.pdbx_seq_one_letter_code
_entity_poly.pdbx_strand_id
1 'polypeptide(L)'
;MVDKSYKDKEASFLEKIADILMLKDKNRLVFIERFKRDNDDLNNPALADVLSNNLLENASKKAIPEIVLRDSLRTIFRKLEVEGCDFEGAKRDKVEIAKRWLREIVYRWYLLKNMAVSTNKMGPVIPRVSRMDMWQCDSNYPGSVPLGTEIKFEVQLERPGYLTLLEKGTSGKFYCLSPSFLAPSPSFNEAGAVSLPMEGAFRESFKLSGKPGVEEIIVAIAPERPKLDWLPKPEQPPLRLEGEHLQEFLAYFEGESDCTLWYMDYKVV
;
A
#
# COMPACT_ATOMS: atom_id res chain seq x y z
N MET A 1 1.23 -20.46 3.99
CA MET A 1 0.31 -20.49 5.16
C MET A 1 -0.29 -19.10 5.33
N VAL A 2 -1.56 -18.91 4.99
CA VAL A 2 -2.27 -17.66 5.30
C VAL A 2 -2.58 -17.68 6.80
N ASP A 3 -1.89 -16.79 7.50
CA ASP A 3 -1.77 -16.63 8.94
C ASP A 3 -3.11 -16.66 9.70
N LYS A 4 -3.10 -17.26 10.90
CA LYS A 4 -4.25 -17.34 11.82
C LYS A 4 -4.79 -15.92 12.13
N SER A 5 -3.90 -14.94 12.12
CA SER A 5 -4.16 -13.50 12.23
C SER A 5 -5.16 -12.96 11.19
N TYR A 6 -5.16 -13.49 9.95
CA TYR A 6 -6.10 -13.02 8.92
C TYR A 6 -7.53 -13.41 9.24
N LYS A 7 -7.78 -14.66 9.64
CA LYS A 7 -9.15 -15.15 9.91
C LYS A 7 -9.82 -14.33 11.02
N ASP A 8 -9.08 -14.00 12.08
CA ASP A 8 -9.64 -13.28 13.22
C ASP A 8 -9.93 -11.79 12.90
N LYS A 9 -9.25 -11.23 11.89
CA LYS A 9 -9.36 -9.82 11.50
C LYS A 9 -10.02 -9.59 10.14
N GLU A 10 -10.35 -10.65 9.40
CA GLU A 10 -10.82 -10.61 8.00
C GLU A 10 -12.06 -9.73 7.85
N ALA A 11 -13.07 -9.93 8.70
CA ALA A 11 -14.29 -9.14 8.67
C ALA A 11 -13.99 -7.63 8.84
N SER A 12 -13.22 -7.27 9.87
CA SER A 12 -12.85 -5.87 10.13
C SER A 12 -12.02 -5.25 8.99
N PHE A 13 -11.17 -6.06 8.34
CA PHE A 13 -10.37 -5.64 7.21
C PHE A 13 -11.25 -5.37 5.98
N LEU A 14 -12.13 -6.32 5.61
CA LEU A 14 -13.02 -6.18 4.46
C LEU A 14 -13.98 -5.00 4.66
N GLU A 15 -14.50 -4.76 5.87
CA GLU A 15 -15.32 -3.58 6.17
C GLU A 15 -14.56 -2.28 5.91
N LYS A 16 -13.31 -2.17 6.40
CA LYS A 16 -12.46 -0.99 6.15
C LYS A 16 -12.19 -0.77 4.66
N ILE A 17 -11.92 -1.84 3.91
CA ILE A 17 -11.72 -1.73 2.46
C ILE A 17 -13.02 -1.30 1.77
N ALA A 18 -14.17 -1.83 2.20
CA ALA A 18 -15.46 -1.41 1.67
C ALA A 18 -15.73 0.08 1.91
N ASP A 19 -15.31 0.62 3.06
CA ASP A 19 -15.38 2.06 3.36
C ASP A 19 -14.47 2.89 2.44
N ILE A 20 -13.22 2.47 2.25
CA ILE A 20 -12.27 3.12 1.34
C ILE A 20 -12.83 3.15 -0.09
N LEU A 21 -13.39 2.03 -0.54
CA LEU A 21 -14.03 1.91 -1.85
C LEU A 21 -15.40 2.63 -1.94
N MET A 22 -15.89 3.19 -0.82
CA MET A 22 -17.21 3.81 -0.69
C MET A 22 -18.34 2.90 -1.19
N LEU A 23 -18.27 1.61 -0.85
CA LEU A 23 -19.29 0.63 -1.22
C LEU A 23 -20.50 0.77 -0.29
N LYS A 24 -21.69 0.80 -0.90
CA LYS A 24 -22.98 0.90 -0.21
C LYS A 24 -23.90 -0.25 -0.62
N ASP A 25 -24.87 -0.54 0.24
CA ASP A 25 -25.97 -1.46 0.00
C ASP A 25 -25.49 -2.83 -0.55
N LYS A 26 -26.07 -3.26 -1.67
CA LYS A 26 -25.79 -4.54 -2.33
C LYS A 26 -24.33 -4.68 -2.75
N ASN A 27 -23.67 -3.59 -3.14
CA ASN A 27 -22.25 -3.64 -3.51
C ASN A 27 -21.37 -3.91 -2.29
N ARG A 28 -21.73 -3.38 -1.12
CA ARG A 28 -21.01 -3.65 0.14
C ARG A 28 -21.19 -5.11 0.54
N LEU A 29 -22.44 -5.59 0.55
CA LEU A 29 -22.76 -6.99 0.86
C LEU A 29 -21.99 -7.95 -0.06
N VAL A 30 -22.11 -7.77 -1.38
CA VAL A 30 -21.45 -8.63 -2.37
C VAL A 30 -19.93 -8.59 -2.21
N PHE A 31 -19.34 -7.43 -1.93
CA PHE A 31 -17.90 -7.33 -1.68
C PHE A 31 -17.49 -8.15 -0.47
N ILE A 32 -18.11 -7.91 0.69
CA ILE A 32 -17.77 -8.60 1.93
C ILE A 32 -17.92 -10.11 1.74
N GLU A 33 -19.08 -10.55 1.24
CA GLU A 33 -19.37 -11.98 1.12
C GLU A 33 -18.52 -12.67 0.04
N ARG A 34 -18.25 -12.04 -1.11
CA ARG A 34 -17.43 -12.66 -2.15
C ARG A 34 -15.97 -12.83 -1.73
N PHE A 35 -15.43 -11.92 -0.93
CA PHE A 35 -14.01 -11.89 -0.56
C PHE A 35 -13.70 -12.55 0.79
N LYS A 36 -14.74 -12.92 1.58
CA LYS A 36 -14.60 -13.78 2.75
C LYS A 36 -14.09 -15.17 2.38
N ARG A 37 -13.17 -15.71 3.18
CA ARG A 37 -12.62 -17.07 3.01
C ARG A 37 -13.67 -18.16 3.11
N ASP A 38 -14.66 -17.98 3.96
CA ASP A 38 -15.74 -18.97 4.15
C ASP A 38 -16.57 -19.20 2.89
N ASN A 39 -16.48 -18.29 1.91
CA ASN A 39 -17.16 -18.40 0.62
C ASN A 39 -16.18 -18.65 -0.55
N ASP A 40 -14.93 -19.07 -0.28
CA ASP A 40 -13.92 -19.23 -1.33
C ASP A 40 -14.26 -20.34 -2.34
N ASP A 41 -14.90 -21.41 -1.87
CA ASP A 41 -15.32 -22.58 -2.64
C ASP A 41 -16.58 -22.34 -3.48
N LEU A 42 -17.37 -21.32 -3.14
CA LEU A 42 -18.58 -20.97 -3.88
C LEU A 42 -18.22 -20.26 -5.18
N ASN A 43 -18.80 -20.71 -6.31
CA ASN A 43 -18.80 -19.93 -7.54
C ASN A 43 -19.84 -18.79 -7.47
N ASN A 44 -19.87 -17.91 -8.48
CA ASN A 44 -20.78 -16.75 -8.46
C ASN A 44 -22.28 -17.12 -8.44
N PRO A 45 -22.76 -18.13 -9.22
CA PRO A 45 -24.13 -18.62 -9.11
C PRO A 45 -24.47 -19.13 -7.69
N ALA A 46 -23.65 -20.02 -7.13
CA ALA A 46 -23.88 -20.58 -5.79
C ALA A 46 -23.89 -19.49 -4.71
N LEU A 47 -22.98 -18.51 -4.80
CA LEU A 47 -22.98 -17.37 -3.88
C LEU A 47 -24.23 -16.49 -4.07
N ALA A 48 -24.71 -16.31 -5.30
CA ALA A 48 -25.93 -15.55 -5.56
C ALA A 48 -27.17 -16.24 -4.95
N ASP A 49 -27.22 -17.57 -4.99
CA ASP A 49 -28.28 -18.34 -4.34
C ASP A 49 -28.26 -18.18 -2.82
N VAL A 50 -27.07 -18.29 -2.20
CA VAL A 50 -26.89 -18.07 -0.75
C VAL A 50 -27.33 -16.66 -0.34
N LEU A 51 -27.03 -15.65 -1.16
CA LEU A 51 -27.34 -14.24 -0.87
C LEU A 51 -28.72 -13.79 -1.39
N SER A 52 -29.50 -14.69 -1.98
CA SER A 52 -30.70 -14.36 -2.77
C SER A 52 -31.68 -13.43 -2.05
N ASN A 53 -32.03 -13.74 -0.79
CA ASN A 53 -32.95 -12.92 0.00
C ASN A 53 -32.46 -11.46 0.15
N ASN A 54 -31.17 -11.29 0.45
CA ASN A 54 -30.57 -9.97 0.66
C ASN A 54 -30.38 -9.21 -0.67
N LEU A 55 -30.04 -9.92 -1.75
CA LEU A 55 -29.87 -9.31 -3.08
C LEU A 55 -31.19 -8.86 -3.69
N LEU A 56 -32.27 -9.57 -3.40
CA LEU A 56 -33.62 -9.27 -3.90
C LEU A 56 -34.41 -8.33 -2.98
N GLU A 57 -33.87 -7.99 -1.81
CA GLU A 57 -34.47 -7.00 -0.93
C GLU A 57 -34.66 -5.67 -1.70
N ASN A 58 -35.91 -5.17 -1.68
CA ASN A 58 -36.35 -3.98 -2.40
C ASN A 58 -36.06 -4.01 -3.93
N ALA A 59 -35.84 -5.19 -4.51
CA ALA A 59 -35.63 -5.35 -5.95
C ALA A 59 -36.97 -5.49 -6.70
N SER A 60 -36.93 -5.27 -8.02
CA SER A 60 -38.10 -5.56 -8.85
C SER A 60 -38.45 -7.05 -8.81
N LYS A 61 -39.73 -7.41 -8.98
CA LYS A 61 -40.21 -8.81 -9.02
C LYS A 61 -39.56 -9.66 -10.13
N LYS A 62 -38.85 -9.04 -11.07
CA LYS A 62 -38.14 -9.71 -12.18
C LYS A 62 -36.62 -9.78 -11.97
N ALA A 63 -36.12 -9.29 -10.84
CA ALA A 63 -34.69 -9.32 -10.55
C ALA A 63 -34.23 -10.77 -10.32
N ILE A 64 -33.07 -11.11 -10.87
CA ILE A 64 -32.44 -12.42 -10.73
C ILE A 64 -31.19 -12.22 -9.87
N PRO A 65 -31.01 -12.95 -8.75
CA PRO A 65 -29.88 -12.78 -7.84
C PRO A 65 -28.53 -12.79 -8.54
N GLU A 66 -28.33 -13.72 -9.49
CA GLU A 66 -27.09 -13.82 -10.28
C GLU A 66 -26.78 -12.56 -11.07
N ILE A 67 -27.80 -11.92 -11.66
CA ILE A 67 -27.64 -10.68 -12.42
C ILE A 67 -27.25 -9.55 -11.47
N VAL A 68 -27.90 -9.45 -10.31
CA VAL A 68 -27.60 -8.43 -9.30
C VAL A 68 -26.16 -8.60 -8.79
N LEU A 69 -25.75 -9.82 -8.43
CA LEU A 69 -24.41 -10.12 -7.97
C LEU A 69 -23.37 -9.78 -9.05
N ARG A 70 -23.60 -10.17 -10.30
CA ARG A 70 -22.71 -9.85 -11.42
C ARG A 70 -22.53 -8.36 -11.63
N ASP A 71 -23.62 -7.60 -11.59
CA ASP A 71 -23.60 -6.15 -11.80
C ASP A 71 -22.92 -5.42 -10.62
N SER A 72 -23.09 -5.93 -9.40
CA SER A 72 -22.33 -5.49 -8.22
C SER A 72 -20.84 -5.79 -8.36
N LEU A 73 -20.45 -7.01 -8.74
CA LEU A 73 -19.05 -7.37 -8.98
C LEU A 73 -18.40 -6.49 -10.05
N ARG A 74 -19.12 -6.17 -11.13
CA ARG A 74 -18.61 -5.25 -12.16
C ARG A 74 -18.28 -3.87 -11.59
N THR A 75 -19.11 -3.37 -10.67
CA THR A 75 -18.89 -2.09 -9.99
C THR A 75 -17.71 -2.17 -9.03
N ILE A 76 -17.63 -3.25 -8.26
CA ILE A 76 -16.53 -3.52 -7.31
C ILE A 76 -15.18 -3.60 -8.04
N PHE A 77 -15.08 -4.38 -9.12
CA PHE A 77 -13.82 -4.52 -9.86
C PHE A 77 -13.33 -3.20 -10.44
N ARG A 78 -14.23 -2.35 -10.95
CA ARG A 78 -13.85 -1.00 -11.40
C ARG A 78 -13.24 -0.16 -10.28
N LYS A 79 -13.80 -0.26 -9.07
CA LYS A 79 -13.27 0.46 -7.90
C LYS A 79 -11.93 -0.12 -7.44
N LEU A 80 -11.78 -1.44 -7.40
CA LEU A 80 -10.51 -2.10 -7.09
C LEU A 80 -9.40 -1.73 -8.09
N GLU A 81 -9.73 -1.64 -9.38
CA GLU A 81 -8.81 -1.21 -10.43
C GLU A 81 -8.33 0.24 -10.21
N VAL A 82 -9.24 1.13 -9.79
CA VAL A 82 -8.88 2.50 -9.40
C VAL A 82 -7.95 2.51 -8.18
N GLU A 83 -8.13 1.60 -7.22
CA GLU A 83 -7.23 1.47 -6.06
C GLU A 83 -5.91 0.74 -6.34
N GLY A 84 -5.67 0.31 -7.59
CA GLY A 84 -4.39 -0.29 -8.01
C GLY A 84 -4.39 -1.82 -8.15
N CYS A 85 -5.56 -2.47 -8.08
CA CYS A 85 -5.68 -3.89 -8.43
C CYS A 85 -5.46 -4.07 -9.94
N ASP A 86 -4.32 -4.66 -10.30
CA ASP A 86 -3.97 -5.00 -11.68
C ASP A 86 -4.69 -6.28 -12.09
N PHE A 87 -5.69 -6.17 -12.97
CA PHE A 87 -6.42 -7.33 -13.48
C PHE A 87 -5.72 -8.04 -14.63
N GLU A 88 -4.48 -7.67 -14.99
CA GLU A 88 -3.64 -8.38 -15.98
C GLU A 88 -4.35 -8.53 -17.35
N GLY A 89 -5.23 -7.59 -17.71
CA GLY A 89 -6.04 -7.66 -18.93
C GLY A 89 -7.17 -8.70 -18.91
N ALA A 90 -7.43 -9.35 -17.78
CA ALA A 90 -8.47 -10.37 -17.63
C ALA A 90 -9.86 -9.79 -17.93
N LYS A 91 -10.58 -10.45 -18.86
CA LYS A 91 -11.95 -10.08 -19.26
C LYS A 91 -13.03 -10.85 -18.50
N ARG A 92 -12.67 -11.97 -17.86
CA ARG A 92 -13.55 -12.85 -17.08
C ARG A 92 -12.81 -13.26 -15.79
N ASP A 93 -13.56 -13.73 -14.81
CA ASP A 93 -13.06 -14.38 -13.58
C ASP A 93 -12.02 -13.56 -12.80
N LYS A 94 -12.26 -12.24 -12.71
CA LYS A 94 -11.47 -11.27 -11.93
C LYS A 94 -11.45 -11.53 -10.41
N VAL A 95 -12.27 -12.46 -9.91
CA VAL A 95 -12.43 -12.73 -8.47
C VAL A 95 -11.12 -13.20 -7.85
N GLU A 96 -10.45 -14.18 -8.46
CA GLU A 96 -9.23 -14.77 -7.89
C GLU A 96 -8.07 -13.77 -7.89
N ILE A 97 -7.94 -12.95 -8.93
CA ILE A 97 -6.95 -11.88 -8.99
C ILE A 97 -7.20 -10.85 -7.87
N ALA A 98 -8.46 -10.43 -7.70
CA ALA A 98 -8.83 -9.50 -6.65
C ALA A 98 -8.63 -10.09 -5.24
N LYS A 99 -8.95 -11.38 -5.02
CA LYS A 99 -8.70 -12.08 -3.75
C LYS A 99 -7.20 -12.08 -3.43
N ARG A 100 -6.37 -12.46 -4.40
CA ARG A 100 -4.90 -12.48 -4.25
C ARG A 100 -4.38 -11.09 -3.90
N TRP A 101 -4.79 -10.07 -4.66
CA TRP A 101 -4.40 -8.68 -4.40
C TRP A 101 -4.81 -8.19 -3.00
N LEU A 102 -6.06 -8.42 -2.59
CA LEU A 102 -6.54 -8.01 -1.25
C LEU A 102 -5.79 -8.72 -0.12
N ARG A 103 -5.59 -10.03 -0.23
CA ARG A 103 -5.05 -10.87 0.85
C ARG A 103 -3.53 -10.82 0.96
N GLU A 104 -2.85 -10.79 -0.18
CA GLU A 104 -1.40 -10.92 -0.23
C GLU A 104 -0.70 -9.57 -0.31
N ILE A 105 -1.35 -8.53 -0.85
CA ILE A 105 -0.75 -7.20 -0.97
C ILE A 105 -1.38 -6.25 0.04
N VAL A 106 -2.67 -5.94 -0.12
CA VAL A 106 -3.33 -4.89 0.67
C VAL A 106 -3.37 -5.23 2.16
N TYR A 107 -3.71 -6.47 2.50
CA TYR A 107 -3.74 -6.90 3.90
C TYR A 107 -2.34 -6.91 4.54
N ARG A 108 -1.30 -7.33 3.80
CA ARG A 108 0.08 -7.33 4.32
C ARG A 108 0.60 -5.92 4.55
N TRP A 109 0.32 -5.01 3.62
CA TRP A 109 0.58 -3.58 3.82
C TRP A 109 -0.16 -3.04 5.05
N TYR A 110 -1.43 -3.41 5.22
CA TYR A 110 -2.21 -3.04 6.40
C TYR A 110 -1.59 -3.55 7.71
N LEU A 111 -1.05 -4.77 7.74
CA LEU A 111 -0.34 -5.29 8.91
C LEU A 111 0.95 -4.51 9.20
N LEU A 112 1.78 -4.28 8.19
CA LEU A 112 3.00 -3.48 8.32
C LEU A 112 2.71 -2.08 8.86
N LYS A 113 1.66 -1.43 8.34
CA LYS A 113 1.20 -0.13 8.82
C LYS A 113 0.78 -0.16 10.30
N ASN A 114 0.14 -1.23 10.76
CA ASN A 114 -0.26 -1.35 12.18
C ASN A 114 0.92 -1.65 13.10
N MET A 115 2.00 -2.24 12.59
CA MET A 115 3.24 -2.46 13.35
C MET A 115 4.11 -1.20 13.41
N ALA A 116 4.06 -0.39 12.36
CA ALA A 116 4.85 0.82 12.24
C ALA A 116 4.36 1.93 13.18
N VAL A 117 5.30 2.73 13.68
CA VAL A 117 5.03 3.91 14.49
C VAL A 117 4.84 5.12 13.57
N SER A 118 3.70 5.80 13.70
CA SER A 118 3.48 7.08 12.99
C SER A 118 4.53 8.11 13.42
N THR A 119 5.15 8.80 12.47
CA THR A 119 6.25 9.73 12.76
C THR A 119 6.18 11.02 11.93
N ASN A 120 6.76 12.09 12.46
CA ASN A 120 7.01 13.35 11.76
C ASN A 120 8.49 13.52 11.37
N LYS A 121 9.31 12.47 11.54
CA LYS A 121 10.76 12.46 11.26
C LYS A 121 11.09 12.10 9.81
N MET A 122 10.09 11.99 8.95
CA MET A 122 10.31 11.75 7.53
C MET A 122 9.19 12.39 6.70
N GLY A 123 9.50 12.74 5.46
CA GLY A 123 8.51 13.29 4.55
C GLY A 123 9.10 13.97 3.31
N PRO A 124 8.23 14.50 2.43
CA PRO A 124 8.65 15.18 1.22
C PRO A 124 9.32 16.53 1.51
N VAL A 125 10.33 16.89 0.72
CA VAL A 125 11.05 18.17 0.76
C VAL A 125 11.03 18.78 -0.63
N ILE A 126 10.62 20.04 -0.74
CA ILE A 126 10.55 20.75 -2.03
C ILE A 126 11.86 21.53 -2.24
N PRO A 127 12.74 21.14 -3.19
CA PRO A 127 14.10 21.70 -3.29
C PRO A 127 14.17 23.19 -3.62
N ARG A 128 13.10 23.77 -4.19
CA ARG A 128 13.07 25.17 -4.69
C ARG A 128 12.44 26.17 -3.73
N VAL A 129 11.89 25.73 -2.61
CA VAL A 129 11.47 26.66 -1.56
C VAL A 129 12.72 26.95 -0.73
N SER A 130 13.55 27.87 -1.21
CA SER A 130 14.52 28.55 -0.36
C SER A 130 13.76 28.99 0.88
N ARG A 131 14.08 28.42 2.05
CA ARG A 131 13.61 28.95 3.33
C ARG A 131 14.12 30.38 3.40
N MET A 132 13.30 31.34 2.96
CA MET A 132 13.70 32.74 2.76
C MET A 132 14.05 33.42 4.09
N ASP A 133 13.71 32.81 5.22
CA ASP A 133 14.06 33.28 6.55
C ASP A 133 14.95 32.26 7.27
N MET A 134 16.15 32.68 7.66
CA MET A 134 17.15 31.90 8.41
C MET A 134 16.69 31.38 9.79
N TRP A 135 15.48 31.73 10.23
CA TRP A 135 14.98 31.47 11.59
C TRP A 135 13.78 30.52 11.66
N GLN A 136 13.18 30.13 10.53
CA GLN A 136 12.13 29.11 10.50
C GLN A 136 12.72 27.72 10.30
N CYS A 137 13.14 27.11 11.40
CA CYS A 137 13.49 25.70 11.46
C CYS A 137 12.27 24.87 11.87
N ASP A 138 11.16 25.01 11.14
CA ASP A 138 10.02 24.13 11.35
C ASP A 138 10.30 22.81 10.62
N SER A 139 10.57 21.76 11.41
CA SER A 139 10.67 20.36 10.99
C SER A 139 9.30 19.80 10.58
N ASN A 140 8.55 20.55 9.78
CA ASN A 140 7.23 20.15 9.32
C ASN A 140 7.32 19.86 7.83
N TYR A 141 7.44 18.57 7.51
CA TYR A 141 7.21 18.08 6.15
C TYR A 141 5.77 18.45 5.73
N PRO A 142 5.55 18.87 4.48
CA PRO A 142 4.21 19.24 4.02
C PRO A 142 3.33 18.00 3.98
N GLY A 143 2.15 18.08 4.62
CA GLY A 143 1.14 17.03 4.53
C GLY A 143 0.43 16.97 3.17
N SER A 144 0.70 17.92 2.27
CA SER A 144 0.17 17.93 0.90
C SER A 144 1.18 18.55 -0.07
N VAL A 145 1.35 17.93 -1.23
CA VAL A 145 2.27 18.39 -2.29
C VAL A 145 1.54 18.44 -3.63
N PRO A 146 1.63 19.53 -4.41
CA PRO A 146 0.98 19.61 -5.71
C PRO A 146 1.58 18.64 -6.74
N LEU A 147 0.74 18.10 -7.63
CA LEU A 147 1.19 17.36 -8.81
C LEU A 147 2.17 18.19 -9.66
N GLY A 148 3.14 17.51 -10.25
CA GLY A 148 4.19 18.12 -11.06
C GLY A 148 5.34 18.71 -10.23
N THR A 149 5.20 18.79 -8.91
CA THR A 149 6.28 19.23 -8.01
C THR A 149 7.42 18.21 -8.01
N GLU A 150 8.64 18.72 -8.05
CA GLU A 150 9.84 17.93 -7.81
C GLU A 150 10.12 17.91 -6.31
N ILE A 151 10.23 16.72 -5.73
CA ILE A 151 10.51 16.52 -4.32
C ILE A 151 11.76 15.66 -4.11
N LYS A 152 12.40 15.82 -2.95
CA LYS A 152 13.17 14.76 -2.32
C LYS A 152 12.33 14.17 -1.20
N PHE A 153 12.61 12.95 -0.79
CA PHE A 153 12.03 12.37 0.41
C PHE A 153 13.13 12.27 1.47
N GLU A 154 12.92 12.91 2.62
CA GLU A 154 13.91 12.94 3.69
C GLU A 154 13.49 12.03 4.85
N VAL A 155 14.46 11.37 5.46
CA VAL A 155 14.33 10.59 6.69
C VAL A 155 15.38 11.07 7.68
N GLN A 156 14.95 11.48 8.87
CA GLN A 156 15.81 11.87 9.97
C GLN A 156 16.16 10.62 10.79
N LEU A 157 17.30 10.01 10.51
CA LEU A 157 17.79 8.84 11.24
C LEU A 157 18.22 9.27 12.64
N GLU A 158 17.72 8.58 13.66
CA GLU A 158 18.09 8.82 15.06
C GLU A 158 19.30 8.01 15.52
N ARG A 159 19.67 7.00 14.73
CA ARG A 159 20.76 6.07 15.00
C ARG A 159 21.36 5.56 13.68
N PRO A 160 22.61 5.08 13.71
CA PRO A 160 23.18 4.31 12.61
C PRO A 160 22.29 3.11 12.24
N GLY A 161 22.34 2.70 10.98
CA GLY A 161 21.62 1.53 10.51
C GLY A 161 21.43 1.47 9.00
N TYR A 162 20.76 0.42 8.58
CA TYR A 162 20.36 0.14 7.22
C TYR A 162 18.93 0.62 6.97
N LEU A 163 18.76 1.51 6.00
CA LEU A 163 17.48 2.08 5.59
C LEU A 163 16.81 1.19 4.52
N THR A 164 15.57 0.77 4.78
CA THR A 164 14.69 0.20 3.76
C THR A 164 13.44 1.08 3.65
N LEU A 165 13.09 1.54 2.45
CA LEU A 165 11.96 2.44 2.22
C LEU A 165 10.99 1.83 1.22
N LEU A 166 9.76 1.60 1.68
CA LEU A 166 8.66 1.10 0.89
C LEU A 166 7.62 2.21 0.66
N GLU A 167 7.08 2.25 -0.54
CA GLU A 167 6.08 3.22 -0.97
C GLU A 167 4.84 2.50 -1.48
N LYS A 168 3.66 2.98 -1.12
CA LYS A 168 2.43 2.80 -1.90
C LYS A 168 2.07 4.13 -2.53
N GLY A 169 2.31 4.24 -3.84
CA GLY A 169 2.06 5.48 -4.58
C GLY A 169 0.57 5.70 -4.85
N THR A 170 0.20 6.89 -5.33
CA THR A 170 -1.21 7.23 -5.63
C THR A 170 -1.85 6.34 -6.69
N SER A 171 -1.04 5.66 -7.50
CA SER A 171 -1.49 4.64 -8.46
C SER A 171 -1.98 3.34 -7.80
N GLY A 172 -1.76 3.16 -6.50
CA GLY A 172 -2.04 1.92 -5.77
C GLY A 172 -0.99 0.82 -5.98
N LYS A 173 0.12 1.16 -6.63
CA LYS A 173 1.29 0.27 -6.78
C LYS A 173 2.23 0.42 -5.59
N PHE A 174 2.89 -0.68 -5.27
CA PHE A 174 3.79 -0.80 -4.14
C PHE A 174 5.22 -0.98 -4.63
N TYR A 175 6.17 -0.23 -4.06
CA TYR A 175 7.58 -0.26 -4.47
C TYR A 175 8.51 -0.28 -3.26
N CYS A 176 9.67 -0.93 -3.42
CA CYS A 176 10.85 -0.73 -2.58
C CYS A 176 11.75 0.30 -3.27
N LEU A 177 11.84 1.51 -2.70
CA LEU A 177 12.67 2.60 -3.24
C LEU A 177 14.10 2.58 -2.70
N SER A 178 14.31 2.07 -1.48
CA SER A 178 15.63 1.87 -0.90
C SER A 178 15.73 0.48 -0.29
N PRO A 179 16.77 -0.31 -0.61
CA PRO A 179 17.84 -0.01 -1.59
C PRO A 179 17.32 0.15 -3.02
N SER A 180 18.09 0.80 -3.90
CA SER A 180 17.97 0.82 -5.38
C SER A 180 18.99 1.82 -5.95
N PHE A 181 18.96 2.10 -7.26
CA PHE A 181 19.71 3.22 -7.87
C PHE A 181 19.36 4.60 -7.30
N LEU A 182 18.26 4.72 -6.54
CA LEU A 182 17.84 5.94 -5.86
C LEU A 182 18.54 6.09 -4.51
N ALA A 183 19.00 4.97 -3.96
CA ALA A 183 19.61 4.86 -2.65
C ALA A 183 20.73 3.79 -2.70
N PRO A 184 21.82 4.04 -3.43
CA PRO A 184 22.86 3.04 -3.67
C PRO A 184 23.67 2.69 -2.41
N SER A 185 23.70 3.59 -1.42
CA SER A 185 24.37 3.39 -0.13
C SER A 185 23.37 3.53 1.03
N PRO A 186 22.51 2.52 1.28
CA PRO A 186 21.46 2.58 2.30
C PRO A 186 21.95 2.34 3.74
N SER A 187 23.24 2.07 3.94
CA SER A 187 23.85 1.87 5.26
C SER A 187 24.47 3.16 5.78
N PHE A 188 24.10 3.56 6.99
CA PHE A 188 24.54 4.79 7.63
C PHE A 188 25.28 4.47 8.92
N ASN A 189 26.48 5.04 9.08
CA ASN A 189 27.31 4.87 10.27
C ASN A 189 27.01 5.89 11.36
N GLU A 190 26.20 6.91 11.06
CA GLU A 190 25.86 8.01 11.95
C GLU A 190 24.37 8.36 11.81
N ALA A 191 23.82 9.00 12.84
CA ALA A 191 22.50 9.61 12.79
C ALA A 191 22.51 10.85 11.88
N GLY A 192 21.36 11.25 11.35
CA GLY A 192 21.23 12.46 10.52
C GLY A 192 20.18 12.37 9.42
N ALA A 193 20.10 13.45 8.65
CA ALA A 193 19.16 13.57 7.54
C ALA A 193 19.65 12.78 6.33
N VAL A 194 18.81 11.87 5.84
CA VAL A 194 19.03 11.13 4.60
C VAL A 194 17.98 11.54 3.59
N SER A 195 18.40 11.96 2.40
CA SER A 195 17.50 12.31 1.31
C SER A 195 17.52 11.27 0.20
N LEU A 196 16.34 10.91 -0.29
CA LEU A 196 16.15 10.15 -1.52
C LEU A 196 15.58 11.06 -2.62
N PRO A 197 16.04 10.96 -3.88
CA PRO A 197 17.21 10.19 -4.27
C PRO A 197 18.49 10.71 -3.59
N MET A 198 19.42 9.79 -3.30
CA MET A 198 20.70 10.11 -2.68
C MET A 198 21.63 10.83 -3.65
N GLU A 199 22.63 11.51 -3.12
CA GLU A 199 23.68 12.09 -3.94
C GLU A 199 24.35 11.02 -4.82
N GLY A 200 24.53 11.32 -6.11
CA GLY A 200 25.05 10.37 -7.10
C GLY A 200 24.03 9.38 -7.66
N ALA A 201 22.75 9.44 -7.24
CA ALA A 201 21.68 8.65 -7.86
C ALA A 201 21.40 9.06 -9.31
N PHE A 202 20.73 8.18 -10.07
CA PHE A 202 20.38 8.42 -11.48
C PHE A 202 19.49 9.67 -11.72
N ARG A 203 18.80 10.14 -10.68
CA ARG A 203 17.97 11.36 -10.70
C ARG A 203 18.20 12.13 -9.41
N GLU A 204 18.05 13.45 -9.46
CA GLU A 204 18.23 14.32 -8.29
C GLU A 204 16.93 14.54 -7.48
N SER A 205 15.77 14.24 -8.06
CA SER A 205 14.46 14.43 -7.44
C SER A 205 13.40 13.47 -8.00
N PHE A 206 12.32 13.28 -7.24
CA PHE A 206 11.10 12.64 -7.69
C PHE A 206 10.14 13.68 -8.25
N LYS A 207 9.76 13.53 -9.51
CA LYS A 207 8.67 14.31 -10.08
C LYS A 207 7.34 13.62 -9.80
N LEU A 208 6.54 14.22 -8.93
CA LEU A 208 5.20 13.71 -8.62
C LEU A 208 4.35 13.76 -9.88
N SER A 209 3.94 12.60 -10.37
CA SER A 209 3.21 12.44 -11.63
C SER A 209 2.12 11.38 -11.48
N GLY A 210 1.16 11.39 -12.40
CA GLY A 210 -0.01 10.51 -12.32
C GLY A 210 -1.24 11.25 -11.82
N LYS A 211 -1.93 10.68 -10.82
CA LYS A 211 -3.22 11.20 -10.31
C LYS A 211 -3.08 11.69 -8.87
N PRO A 212 -3.93 12.65 -8.44
CA PRO A 212 -4.04 13.02 -7.04
C PRO A 212 -4.44 11.82 -6.18
N GLY A 213 -4.02 11.81 -4.93
CA GLY A 213 -4.27 10.71 -4.01
C GLY A 213 -3.45 10.80 -2.74
N VAL A 214 -3.36 9.69 -2.02
CA VAL A 214 -2.53 9.56 -0.83
C VAL A 214 -1.36 8.66 -1.19
N GLU A 215 -0.15 9.09 -0.86
CA GLU A 215 1.02 8.23 -0.83
C GLU A 215 1.28 7.79 0.62
N GLU A 216 1.49 6.49 0.80
CA GLU A 216 1.81 5.89 2.09
C GLU A 216 3.26 5.42 2.06
N ILE A 217 4.05 5.78 3.07
CA ILE A 217 5.46 5.42 3.18
C ILE A 217 5.69 4.61 4.44
N ILE A 218 6.40 3.49 4.29
CA ILE A 218 6.92 2.69 5.39
C ILE A 218 8.44 2.69 5.31
N VAL A 219 9.08 3.10 6.39
CA VAL A 219 10.53 3.06 6.54
C VAL A 219 10.89 2.04 7.61
N ALA A 220 11.79 1.12 7.28
CA ALA A 220 12.43 0.25 8.25
C ALA A 220 13.90 0.64 8.44
N ILE A 221 14.32 0.73 9.70
CA ILE A 221 15.70 1.01 10.10
C ILE A 221 16.17 -0.19 10.93
N ALA A 222 17.06 -0.98 10.34
CA ALA A 222 17.66 -2.16 10.97
C ALA A 222 19.14 -1.89 11.31
N PRO A 223 19.75 -2.58 12.28
CA PRO A 223 21.19 -2.42 12.56
C PRO A 223 22.08 -2.80 11.38
N GLU A 224 21.68 -3.82 10.63
CA GLU A 224 22.39 -4.35 9.46
C GLU A 224 21.42 -4.56 8.29
N ARG A 225 21.96 -4.91 7.11
CA ARG A 225 21.14 -5.26 5.94
C ARG A 225 20.17 -6.40 6.29
N PRO A 226 18.84 -6.22 6.11
CA PRO A 226 17.89 -7.30 6.32
C PRO A 226 18.21 -8.52 5.45
N LYS A 227 18.01 -9.72 6.01
CA LYS A 227 18.22 -11.01 5.33
C LYS A 227 17.06 -11.32 4.38
N LEU A 228 16.85 -10.43 3.42
CA LEU A 228 15.81 -10.46 2.41
C LEU A 228 16.49 -10.48 1.03
N ASP A 229 16.53 -11.65 0.40
CA ASP A 229 17.32 -11.90 -0.82
C ASP A 229 16.78 -11.13 -2.03
N TRP A 230 15.50 -10.76 -2.02
CA TRP A 230 14.86 -9.97 -3.06
C TRP A 230 15.18 -8.48 -2.98
N LEU A 231 15.77 -7.98 -1.89
CA LEU A 231 16.11 -6.56 -1.79
C LEU A 231 16.98 -6.14 -2.98
N PRO A 232 16.56 -5.13 -3.76
CA PRO A 232 17.26 -4.76 -4.97
C PRO A 232 18.70 -4.33 -4.65
N LYS A 233 19.60 -4.58 -5.61
CA LYS A 233 20.99 -4.14 -5.54
C LYS A 233 21.08 -2.63 -5.81
N PRO A 234 22.16 -1.95 -5.37
CA PRO A 234 22.36 -0.51 -5.59
C PRO A 234 22.20 -0.04 -7.03
N GLU A 235 22.48 -0.88 -8.02
CA GLU A 235 22.44 -0.53 -9.44
C GLU A 235 21.09 -0.84 -10.08
N GLN A 236 20.22 -1.57 -9.38
CA GLN A 236 18.93 -2.00 -9.88
C GLN A 236 17.86 -0.90 -9.67
N PRO A 237 16.83 -0.86 -10.54
CA PRO A 237 15.70 0.03 -10.32
C PRO A 237 14.94 -0.34 -9.04
N PRO A 238 14.11 0.57 -8.51
CA PRO A 238 13.13 0.26 -7.47
C PRO A 238 12.33 -0.99 -7.82
N LEU A 239 12.16 -1.88 -6.86
CA LEU A 239 11.48 -3.15 -7.06
C LEU A 239 9.97 -2.96 -6.86
N ARG A 240 9.14 -3.41 -7.81
CA ARG A 240 7.69 -3.51 -7.60
C ARG A 240 7.43 -4.64 -6.59
N LEU A 241 6.76 -4.31 -5.50
CA LEU A 241 6.45 -5.27 -4.45
C LEU A 241 5.29 -6.17 -4.86
N GLU A 242 5.42 -7.44 -4.49
CA GLU A 242 4.43 -8.49 -4.69
C GLU A 242 4.08 -9.08 -3.32
N GLY A 243 3.10 -9.97 -3.27
CA GLY A 243 2.61 -10.53 -2.01
C GLY A 243 3.70 -11.25 -1.20
N GLU A 244 4.58 -11.99 -1.87
CA GLU A 244 5.70 -12.70 -1.25
C GLU A 244 6.70 -11.73 -0.61
N HIS A 245 7.08 -10.66 -1.31
CA HIS A 245 7.98 -9.63 -0.78
C HIS A 245 7.44 -9.02 0.53
N LEU A 246 6.15 -8.66 0.56
CA LEU A 246 5.53 -8.07 1.75
C LEU A 246 5.38 -9.09 2.90
N GLN A 247 5.12 -10.36 2.58
CA GLN A 247 5.04 -11.42 3.57
C GLN A 247 6.40 -11.70 4.23
N GLU A 248 7.48 -11.76 3.45
CA GLU A 248 8.83 -11.95 3.97
C GLU A 248 9.31 -10.74 4.76
N PHE A 249 9.01 -9.52 4.29
CA PHE A 249 9.30 -8.30 5.02
C PHE A 249 8.59 -8.28 6.38
N LEU A 250 7.29 -8.58 6.40
CA LEU A 250 6.51 -8.69 7.64
C LEU A 250 7.12 -9.71 8.60
N ALA A 251 7.38 -10.93 8.13
CA ALA A 251 7.92 -11.99 8.96
C ALA A 251 9.30 -11.65 9.55
N TYR A 252 10.16 -10.96 8.78
CA TYR A 252 11.45 -10.50 9.25
C TYR A 252 11.30 -9.50 10.40
N PHE A 253 10.49 -8.46 10.23
CA PHE A 253 10.37 -7.40 11.24
C PHE A 253 9.45 -7.74 12.43
N GLU A 254 8.60 -8.77 12.33
CA GLU A 254 7.90 -9.32 13.50
C GLU A 254 8.85 -10.09 14.44
N GLY A 255 9.94 -10.65 13.91
CA GLY A 255 10.90 -11.46 14.66
C GLY A 255 12.06 -10.69 15.28
N GLU A 256 12.30 -9.45 14.86
CA GLU A 256 13.51 -8.67 15.21
C GLU A 256 13.18 -7.51 16.15
N SER A 257 13.68 -7.54 17.39
CA SER A 257 13.42 -6.51 18.42
C SER A 257 14.15 -5.19 18.18
N ASP A 258 15.26 -5.24 17.46
CA ASP A 258 16.18 -4.10 17.36
C ASP A 258 15.91 -3.23 16.13
N CYS A 259 14.85 -3.52 15.38
CA CYS A 259 14.43 -2.80 14.20
C CYS A 259 13.39 -1.72 14.53
N THR A 260 13.42 -0.62 13.79
CA THR A 260 12.38 0.41 13.85
C THR A 260 11.56 0.39 12.58
N LEU A 261 10.24 0.34 12.71
CA LEU A 261 9.29 0.56 11.61
C LEU A 261 8.59 1.89 11.81
N TRP A 262 8.67 2.77 10.81
CA TRP A 262 7.99 4.06 10.77
C TRP A 262 6.99 4.11 9.64
N TYR A 263 5.91 4.85 9.88
CA TYR A 263 4.85 5.10 8.91
C TYR A 263 4.57 6.60 8.81
N MET A 264 4.33 7.07 7.58
CA MET A 264 3.70 8.36 7.33
C MET A 264 2.91 8.33 6.02
N ASP A 265 2.02 9.28 5.86
CA ASP A 265 1.37 9.54 4.58
C ASP A 265 1.34 11.03 4.26
N TYR A 266 1.21 11.33 2.97
CA TYR A 266 0.99 12.69 2.50
C TYR A 266 0.07 12.67 1.28
N LYS A 267 -0.60 13.81 1.04
CA LYS A 267 -1.51 13.96 -0.10
C LYS A 267 -0.80 14.54 -1.30
N VAL A 268 -1.06 13.98 -2.46
CA VAL A 268 -0.71 14.58 -3.75
C VAL A 268 -1.97 15.25 -4.29
N VAL A 269 -1.92 16.57 -4.53
CA VAL A 269 -3.09 17.41 -4.89
C VAL A 269 -2.98 18.06 -6.25
#